data_AF-A0AAE2D311-F1
#
_entry.id   AF-A0AAE2D311-F1
#
_cell.length_a   1.000
_cell.length_b   1.000
_cell.length_c   1.000
_cell.angle_alpha   90.00
_cell.angle_beta   90.00
_cell.angle_gamma   90.00
#
_symmetry.space_group_name_H-M   'P 1'
#
loop_
_entity.id
_entity.type
_entity.pdbx_description
1 polymer ?
#
loop_
_entity_poly.entity_id
_entity_poly.type
_entity_poly.pdbx_seq_one_letter_code
_entity_poly.pdbx_strand_id
1 'polypeptide(L)'
;MKSRYFTPNEVLLHNTPEDCWVSFLGRVYDLTPICAQNKGSVLLRPILNEAGRDISHWFDAQTGEVRCHIDPVTNCYVPYTPFGRFIHIPPPHPTTDWATDFGTPWWKDENLIIGYLTKKTRFVRIFNTLALHKHEIEVCVEETMTDILVRYLKVNAHAASYTWKYNGVVLDMEKNLEENNIKEEIQDIEDLFMPQLYLYYNDDLTEA
;
A
#
# COMPACT_ATOMS: atom_id res chain seq x y z
N MET A 1 12.79 -9.31 -4.15
CA MET A 1 11.35 -9.59 -4.09
C MET A 1 10.62 -8.26 -3.99
N LYS A 2 9.46 -8.09 -4.66
CA LYS A 2 8.60 -6.91 -4.50
C LYS A 2 7.67 -7.16 -3.30
N SER A 3 7.49 -6.16 -2.43
CA SER A 3 6.54 -6.25 -1.33
C SER A 3 5.14 -6.44 -1.88
N ARG A 4 4.39 -7.39 -1.32
CA ARG A 4 3.03 -7.72 -1.78
C ARG A 4 1.96 -6.86 -1.08
N TYR A 5 2.26 -6.43 0.14
CA TYR A 5 1.43 -5.57 0.96
C TYR A 5 2.15 -4.26 1.27
N PHE A 6 1.37 -3.20 1.43
CA PHE A 6 1.85 -1.86 1.73
C PHE A 6 1.10 -1.28 2.92
N THR A 7 1.82 -0.55 3.77
CA THR A 7 1.19 0.25 4.83
C THR A 7 0.64 1.56 4.25
N PRO A 8 -0.35 2.21 4.89
CA PRO A 8 -0.81 3.52 4.46
C PRO A 8 0.32 4.56 4.44
N ASN A 9 1.27 4.48 5.38
CA ASN A 9 2.42 5.36 5.43
C ASN A 9 3.37 5.16 4.24
N GLU A 10 3.52 3.93 3.75
CA GLU A 10 4.29 3.68 2.53
C GLU A 10 3.63 4.31 1.31
N VAL A 11 2.32 4.10 1.13
CA VAL A 11 1.57 4.71 0.03
C VAL A 11 1.67 6.24 0.08
N LEU A 12 1.61 6.83 1.28
CA LEU A 12 1.68 8.28 1.50
C LEU A 12 2.98 8.93 0.99
N LEU A 13 4.09 8.18 0.93
CA LEU A 13 5.36 8.70 0.43
C LEU A 13 5.34 8.99 -1.08
N HIS A 14 4.42 8.35 -1.82
CA HIS A 14 4.30 8.44 -3.27
C HIS A 14 3.18 9.42 -3.65
N ASN A 15 3.42 10.71 -3.42
CA ASN A 15 2.40 11.77 -3.52
C ASN A 15 2.71 12.89 -4.54
N THR A 16 3.59 12.62 -5.52
CA THR A 16 4.01 13.61 -6.52
C THR A 16 3.63 13.18 -7.94
N PRO A 17 3.52 14.08 -8.93
CA PRO A 17 3.19 13.68 -10.30
C PRO A 17 4.18 12.68 -10.94
N GLU A 18 5.44 12.74 -10.52
CA GLU A 18 6.52 11.85 -10.96
C GLU A 18 6.60 10.54 -10.16
N ASP A 19 5.84 10.44 -9.06
CA ASP A 19 5.76 9.28 -8.19
C ASP A 19 4.42 9.32 -7.43
N CYS A 20 3.37 8.82 -8.09
CA CYS A 20 1.97 9.02 -7.68
C CYS A 20 1.29 7.68 -7.43
N TRP A 21 1.13 7.29 -6.17
CA TRP A 21 0.35 6.11 -5.82
C TRP A 21 -0.99 6.49 -5.20
N VAL A 22 -1.98 5.62 -5.36
CA VAL A 22 -3.25 5.70 -4.63
C VAL A 22 -3.65 4.31 -4.20
N SER A 23 -4.39 4.20 -3.09
CA SER A 23 -5.09 2.96 -2.75
C SER A 23 -6.58 3.09 -3.00
N PHE A 24 -7.21 2.02 -3.49
CA PHE A 24 -8.66 1.91 -3.47
C PHE A 24 -9.10 0.46 -3.44
N LEU A 25 -10.16 0.18 -2.68
CA LEU A 25 -10.74 -1.14 -2.49
C LEU A 25 -9.68 -2.20 -2.13
N GLY A 26 -8.73 -1.82 -1.27
CA GLY A 26 -7.66 -2.69 -0.76
C GLY A 26 -6.51 -2.96 -1.74
N ARG A 27 -6.47 -2.30 -2.89
CA ARG A 27 -5.40 -2.42 -3.90
C ARG A 27 -4.60 -1.13 -3.99
N VAL A 28 -3.30 -1.25 -4.23
CA VAL A 28 -2.41 -0.10 -4.43
C VAL A 28 -2.06 0.01 -5.91
N TYR A 29 -2.28 1.20 -6.47
CA TYR A 29 -2.05 1.51 -7.87
C TYR A 29 -0.92 2.53 -8.01
N ASP A 30 -0.01 2.26 -8.94
CA ASP A 30 0.97 3.23 -9.41
C ASP A 30 0.39 4.00 -10.60
N LEU A 31 -0.01 5.25 -10.37
CA LEU A 31 -0.59 6.14 -11.37
C LEU A 31 0.46 7.06 -12.01
N THR A 32 1.75 6.85 -11.74
CA THR A 32 2.84 7.60 -12.38
C THR A 32 2.76 7.57 -13.91
N PRO A 33 2.47 6.42 -14.58
CA PRO A 33 2.29 6.39 -16.03
C PRO A 33 1.10 7.24 -16.51
N ILE A 34 0.00 7.25 -15.75
CA ILE A 34 -1.20 8.04 -16.07
C ILE A 34 -0.91 9.54 -15.94
N CYS A 35 -0.16 9.93 -14.90
CA CYS A 35 0.29 11.30 -14.71
C CYS A 35 1.22 11.77 -15.85
N ALA A 36 2.16 10.91 -16.26
CA ALA A 36 3.07 11.20 -17.36
C ALA A 36 2.35 11.37 -18.71
N GLN A 37 1.40 10.49 -19.02
CA GLN A 37 0.62 10.54 -20.27
C GLN A 37 -0.29 11.77 -20.35
N ASN A 38 -0.79 12.25 -19.22
CA ASN A 38 -1.76 13.34 -19.15
C ASN A 38 -1.17 14.65 -18.61
N LYS A 39 0.16 14.83 -18.72
CA LYS A 39 0.87 15.96 -18.15
C LYS A 39 0.26 17.30 -18.57
N GLY A 40 -0.03 18.16 -17.58
CA GLY A 40 -0.66 19.46 -17.79
C GLY A 40 -2.19 19.42 -17.96
N SER A 41 -2.81 18.24 -18.00
CA SER A 41 -4.26 18.11 -18.01
C SER A 41 -4.87 18.55 -16.67
N VAL A 42 -5.94 19.34 -16.74
CA VAL A 42 -6.72 19.75 -15.56
C VAL A 42 -7.36 18.54 -14.88
N LEU A 43 -7.61 17.45 -15.62
CA LEU A 43 -8.20 16.21 -15.13
C LEU A 43 -7.26 15.40 -14.22
N LEU A 44 -5.97 15.73 -14.17
CA LEU A 44 -5.07 15.14 -13.17
C LEU A 44 -5.26 15.74 -11.77
N ARG A 45 -5.83 16.93 -11.65
CA ARG A 45 -5.91 17.64 -10.36
C ARG A 45 -6.58 16.82 -9.24
N PRO A 46 -7.74 16.17 -9.45
CA PRO A 46 -8.36 15.39 -8.38
C PRO A 46 -7.46 14.23 -7.93
N ILE A 47 -6.80 13.53 -8.87
CA ILE A 47 -5.89 12.42 -8.58
C ILE A 47 -4.67 12.93 -7.79
N LEU A 48 -4.04 14.02 -8.24
CA LEU A 48 -2.87 14.58 -7.57
C LEU A 48 -3.19 15.12 -6.17
N ASN A 49 -4.39 15.67 -5.96
CA ASN A 49 -4.82 16.13 -4.63
C ASN A 49 -5.00 14.98 -3.63
N GLU A 50 -5.32 13.78 -4.12
CA GLU A 50 -5.45 12.56 -3.30
C GLU A 50 -4.27 11.59 -3.49
N ALA A 51 -3.15 12.06 -4.06
CA ALA A 51 -1.96 11.23 -4.20
C ALA A 51 -1.42 10.82 -2.83
N GLY A 52 -1.04 9.56 -2.71
CA GLY A 52 -0.62 8.92 -1.47
C GLY A 52 -1.77 8.57 -0.51
N ARG A 53 -3.03 8.56 -0.96
CA ARG A 53 -4.20 8.34 -0.10
C ARG A 53 -5.13 7.23 -0.61
N ASP A 54 -6.08 6.87 0.26
CA ASP A 54 -7.16 5.96 -0.06
C ASP A 54 -8.37 6.69 -0.67
N ILE A 55 -8.63 6.39 -1.94
CA ILE A 55 -9.74 6.96 -2.73
C ILE A 55 -10.91 5.98 -2.90
N SER A 56 -11.03 4.94 -2.05
CA SER A 56 -12.12 3.96 -2.09
C SER A 56 -13.51 4.61 -2.09
N HIS A 57 -13.63 5.78 -1.45
CA HIS A 57 -14.89 6.53 -1.37
C HIS A 57 -15.38 7.06 -2.74
N TRP A 58 -14.53 7.10 -3.77
CA TRP A 58 -14.92 7.44 -5.15
C TRP A 58 -15.63 6.28 -5.86
N PHE A 59 -15.42 5.06 -5.37
CA PHE A 59 -15.83 3.83 -6.03
C PHE A 59 -16.95 3.12 -5.27
N ASP A 60 -17.78 2.41 -6.00
CA ASP A 60 -18.72 1.47 -5.44
C ASP A 60 -18.00 0.18 -5.07
N ALA A 61 -18.16 -0.26 -3.82
CA ALA A 61 -17.39 -1.39 -3.29
C ALA A 61 -17.80 -2.74 -3.88
N GLN A 62 -18.99 -2.85 -4.49
CA GLN A 62 -19.48 -4.10 -5.08
C GLN A 62 -19.07 -4.23 -6.54
N THR A 63 -19.20 -3.14 -7.30
CA THR A 63 -18.93 -3.14 -8.74
C THR A 63 -17.49 -2.77 -9.10
N GLY A 64 -16.78 -2.06 -8.22
CA GLY A 64 -15.47 -1.47 -8.52
C GLY A 64 -15.53 -0.32 -9.51
N GLU A 65 -16.74 0.13 -9.88
CA GLU A 65 -16.94 1.29 -10.75
C GLU A 65 -16.97 2.58 -9.94
N VAL A 66 -16.77 3.70 -10.62
CA VAL A 66 -16.96 5.02 -10.03
C VAL A 66 -18.42 5.17 -9.63
N ARG A 67 -18.66 5.68 -8.42
CA ARG A 67 -20.02 5.93 -7.93
C ARG A 67 -20.75 6.87 -8.88
N CYS A 68 -22.05 6.68 -9.03
CA CYS A 68 -22.90 7.50 -9.87
C CYS A 68 -24.07 8.06 -9.07
N HIS A 69 -24.65 9.15 -9.56
CA HIS A 69 -25.87 9.75 -9.03
C HIS A 69 -26.78 10.19 -10.17
N ILE A 70 -28.04 10.47 -9.85
CA ILE A 70 -28.95 11.13 -10.79
C ILE A 70 -28.70 12.63 -10.65
N ASP A 71 -28.25 13.26 -11.74
CA ASP A 71 -28.06 14.70 -11.79
C ASP A 71 -29.43 15.41 -11.67
N PRO A 72 -29.61 16.34 -10.72
CA PRO A 72 -30.93 16.90 -10.42
C PRO A 72 -31.46 17.84 -11.51
N VAL A 73 -30.61 18.29 -12.44
CA VAL A 73 -30.97 19.23 -13.51
C VAL A 73 -31.32 18.48 -14.79
N THR A 74 -30.48 17.54 -15.17
CA THR A 74 -30.58 16.76 -16.41
C THR A 74 -31.36 15.46 -16.24
N ASN A 75 -31.56 15.00 -14.99
CA ASN A 75 -32.10 13.68 -14.65
C ASN A 75 -31.31 12.50 -15.26
N CYS A 76 -30.07 12.73 -15.67
CA CYS A 76 -29.19 11.71 -16.22
C CYS A 76 -28.45 10.97 -15.11
N TYR A 77 -28.18 9.68 -15.33
CA TYR A 77 -27.31 8.88 -14.46
C TYR A 77 -25.85 9.16 -14.82
N VAL A 78 -25.12 9.85 -13.94
CA VAL A 78 -23.76 10.36 -14.23
C VAL A 78 -22.77 10.03 -13.10
N PRO A 79 -21.45 9.95 -13.41
CA PRO A 79 -20.41 9.78 -12.40
C PRO A 79 -20.47 10.86 -11.32
N TYR A 80 -20.32 10.45 -10.06
CA TYR A 80 -20.29 11.31 -8.89
C TYR A 80 -18.86 11.78 -8.63
N THR A 81 -18.53 12.97 -9.12
CA THR A 81 -17.19 13.56 -9.02
C THR A 81 -17.23 14.91 -8.28
N PRO A 82 -17.48 14.93 -6.95
CA PRO A 82 -17.66 16.17 -6.18
C PRO A 82 -16.38 17.03 -6.11
N PHE A 83 -15.21 16.41 -6.25
CA PHE A 83 -13.90 17.08 -6.25
C PHE A 83 -13.41 17.46 -7.65
N GLY A 84 -14.27 17.33 -8.65
CA GLY A 84 -13.96 17.60 -10.06
C GLY A 84 -13.76 16.32 -10.88
N ARG A 85 -13.97 16.46 -12.20
CA ARG A 85 -13.81 15.36 -13.17
C ARG A 85 -12.34 14.96 -13.26
N PHE A 86 -12.06 13.66 -13.22
CA PHE A 86 -10.72 13.10 -13.36
C PHE A 86 -10.56 12.28 -14.66
N ILE A 87 -9.32 11.82 -14.91
CA ILE A 87 -8.94 11.07 -16.11
C ILE A 87 -9.87 9.87 -16.35
N HIS A 88 -10.22 9.64 -17.61
CA HIS A 88 -11.15 8.59 -18.11
C HIS A 88 -12.63 8.74 -17.69
N ILE A 89 -13.01 9.81 -16.98
CA ILE A 89 -14.42 10.13 -16.73
C ILE A 89 -15.00 10.95 -17.89
N PRO A 90 -16.11 10.52 -18.51
CA PRO A 90 -16.73 11.26 -19.60
C PRO A 90 -17.26 12.63 -19.14
N PRO A 91 -17.30 13.64 -20.02
CA PRO A 91 -17.92 14.92 -19.71
C PRO A 91 -19.43 14.76 -19.46
N PRO A 92 -20.04 15.63 -18.63
CA PRO A 92 -21.47 15.54 -18.29
C PRO A 92 -22.40 15.90 -19.46
N HIS A 93 -21.85 16.52 -20.51
CA HIS A 93 -22.59 16.95 -21.71
C HIS A 93 -21.83 16.49 -22.95
N PRO A 94 -22.50 16.35 -24.11
CA PRO A 94 -21.83 16.05 -25.37
C PRO A 94 -20.77 17.11 -25.69
N THR A 95 -19.53 16.67 -25.93
CA THR A 95 -18.44 17.55 -26.37
C THR A 95 -17.71 16.93 -27.56
N THR A 96 -17.01 17.77 -28.32
CA THR A 96 -16.21 17.35 -29.49
C THR A 96 -14.74 17.09 -29.15
N ASP A 97 -14.33 17.38 -27.92
CA ASP A 97 -12.94 17.35 -27.43
C ASP A 97 -12.65 16.15 -26.51
N TRP A 98 -13.61 15.23 -26.34
CA TRP A 98 -13.45 14.02 -25.55
C TRP A 98 -13.31 12.79 -26.45
N ALA A 99 -12.13 12.19 -26.44
CA ALA A 99 -11.86 10.93 -27.14
C ALA A 99 -12.23 9.72 -26.25
N THR A 100 -12.86 8.71 -26.84
CA THR A 100 -13.26 7.46 -26.17
C THR A 100 -12.40 6.26 -26.57
N ASP A 101 -11.26 6.51 -27.20
CA ASP A 101 -10.33 5.51 -27.73
C ASP A 101 -9.23 5.10 -26.74
N PHE A 102 -9.28 5.59 -25.50
CA PHE A 102 -8.36 5.24 -24.41
C PHE A 102 -8.47 3.78 -23.93
N GLY A 103 -9.47 3.03 -24.40
CA GLY A 103 -9.67 1.63 -24.05
C GLY A 103 -10.15 1.45 -22.62
N THR A 104 -9.35 0.78 -21.79
CA THR A 104 -9.71 0.45 -20.41
C THR A 104 -9.46 1.66 -19.50
N PRO A 105 -10.44 2.10 -18.68
CA PRO A 105 -10.21 3.17 -17.72
C PRO A 105 -9.16 2.74 -16.69
N TRP A 106 -8.44 3.70 -16.09
CA TRP A 106 -7.24 3.39 -15.30
C TRP A 106 -7.57 2.57 -14.05
N TRP A 107 -8.76 2.76 -13.46
CA TRP A 107 -9.22 2.00 -12.30
C TRP A 107 -9.57 0.54 -12.60
N LYS A 108 -9.56 0.14 -13.89
CA LYS A 108 -9.73 -1.24 -14.34
C LYS A 108 -8.46 -1.84 -14.93
N ASP A 109 -7.39 -1.07 -15.05
CA ASP A 109 -6.13 -1.56 -15.60
C ASP A 109 -5.31 -2.26 -14.51
N GLU A 110 -5.28 -3.60 -14.58
CA GLU A 110 -4.53 -4.43 -13.62
C GLU A 110 -3.02 -4.23 -13.73
N ASN A 111 -2.50 -3.70 -14.85
CA ASN A 111 -1.06 -3.45 -15.01
C ASN A 111 -0.57 -2.32 -14.10
N LEU A 112 -1.48 -1.46 -13.62
CA LEU A 112 -1.16 -0.39 -12.70
C LEU A 112 -1.13 -0.87 -11.24
N ILE A 113 -1.59 -2.09 -10.94
CA ILE A 113 -1.61 -2.64 -9.58
C ILE A 113 -0.21 -3.11 -9.20
N ILE A 114 0.32 -2.55 -8.11
CA ILE A 114 1.65 -2.92 -7.58
C ILE A 114 1.57 -3.81 -6.34
N GLY A 115 0.39 -3.91 -5.71
CA GLY A 115 0.13 -4.80 -4.57
C GLY A 115 -1.16 -4.44 -3.84
N TYR A 116 -1.22 -4.77 -2.56
CA TYR A 116 -2.42 -4.62 -1.74
C TYR A 116 -2.17 -3.68 -0.56
N LEU A 117 -3.19 -2.91 -0.18
CA LEU A 117 -3.15 -2.13 1.05
C LEU A 117 -3.47 -3.09 2.20
N THR A 118 -2.64 -3.06 3.25
CA THR A 118 -2.88 -3.85 4.45
C THR A 118 -4.24 -3.56 5.09
N LYS A 119 -4.88 -4.58 5.66
CA LYS A 119 -6.09 -4.39 6.48
C LYS A 119 -5.77 -3.69 7.80
N LYS A 120 -4.59 -3.94 8.35
CA LYS A 120 -4.16 -3.41 9.65
C LYS A 120 -2.64 -3.34 9.71
N THR A 121 -2.13 -2.24 10.23
CA THR A 121 -0.70 -2.10 10.52
C THR A 121 -0.41 -2.51 11.95
N ARG A 122 0.82 -2.99 12.17
CA ARG A 122 1.32 -3.37 13.49
C ARG A 122 2.77 -2.94 13.60
N PHE A 123 3.17 -2.47 14.78
CA PHE A 123 4.59 -2.22 15.04
C PHE A 123 5.24 -3.45 15.66
N VAL A 124 6.44 -3.78 15.19
CA VAL A 124 7.29 -4.81 15.79
C VAL A 124 8.64 -4.20 16.14
N ARG A 125 9.19 -4.60 17.29
CA ARG A 125 10.52 -4.18 17.73
C ARG A 125 11.51 -5.30 17.43
N ILE A 126 12.48 -5.01 16.57
CA ILE A 126 13.56 -5.93 16.22
C ILE A 126 14.78 -5.59 17.09
N PHE A 127 15.28 -6.60 17.81
CA PHE A 127 16.44 -6.49 18.69
C PHE A 127 17.59 -7.32 18.13
N ASN A 128 18.66 -6.66 17.70
CA ASN A 128 19.91 -7.34 17.35
C ASN A 128 20.67 -7.69 18.62
N THR A 129 20.79 -8.97 18.96
CA THR A 129 21.43 -9.38 20.23
C THR A 129 22.95 -9.20 20.21
N LEU A 130 23.57 -9.20 19.03
CA LEU A 130 25.02 -9.00 18.88
C LEU A 130 25.39 -7.53 19.03
N ALA A 131 24.70 -6.65 18.30
CA ALA A 131 24.97 -5.20 18.30
C ALA A 131 24.23 -4.45 19.44
N LEU A 132 23.29 -5.11 20.12
CA LEU A 132 22.37 -4.52 21.12
C LEU A 132 21.53 -3.35 20.60
N HIS A 133 21.35 -3.25 19.28
CA HIS A 133 20.52 -2.25 18.65
C HIS A 133 19.05 -2.66 18.64
N LYS A 134 18.17 -1.66 18.81
CA LYS A 134 16.71 -1.81 18.74
C LYS A 134 16.19 -0.97 17.59
N HIS A 135 15.36 -1.59 16.76
CA HIS A 135 14.68 -0.92 15.66
C HIS A 135 13.20 -1.21 15.72
N GLU A 136 12.38 -0.19 15.53
CA GLU A 136 10.93 -0.33 15.45
C GLU A 136 10.55 -0.18 13.99
N ILE A 137 9.78 -1.14 13.48
CA ILE A 137 9.30 -1.11 12.12
C ILE A 137 7.79 -1.34 12.10
N GLU A 138 7.11 -0.62 11.21
CA GLU A 138 5.71 -0.84 10.89
C GLU A 138 5.62 -1.96 9.85
N VAL A 139 4.76 -2.95 10.11
CA VAL A 139 4.54 -4.12 9.26
C VAL A 139 3.04 -4.31 8.99
N CYS A 140 2.73 -5.07 7.93
CA CYS A 140 1.36 -5.48 7.63
C CYS A 140 1.04 -6.80 8.33
N VAL A 141 -0.20 -6.99 8.77
CA VAL A 141 -0.58 -8.24 9.47
C VAL A 141 -0.56 -9.46 8.56
N GLU A 142 -0.74 -9.27 7.25
CA GLU A 142 -0.72 -10.32 6.24
C GLU A 142 0.69 -10.75 5.81
N GLU A 143 1.72 -10.04 6.25
CA GLU A 143 3.10 -10.29 5.84
C GLU A 143 3.69 -11.52 6.52
N THR A 144 4.42 -12.30 5.72
CA THR A 144 5.26 -13.38 6.25
C THR A 144 6.49 -12.81 6.94
N MET A 145 7.12 -13.62 7.78
CA MET A 145 8.42 -13.26 8.36
C MET A 145 9.48 -12.98 7.28
N THR A 146 9.39 -13.60 6.09
CA THR A 146 10.25 -13.27 4.94
C THR A 146 10.00 -11.86 4.41
N ASP A 147 8.75 -11.43 4.31
CA ASP A 147 8.41 -10.06 3.89
C ASP A 147 8.91 -9.03 4.92
N ILE A 148 8.73 -9.33 6.22
CA ILE A 148 9.23 -8.50 7.33
C ILE A 148 10.77 -8.40 7.28
N LEU A 149 11.46 -9.50 6.98
CA LEU A 149 12.91 -9.49 6.76
C LEU A 149 13.28 -8.56 5.60
N VAL A 150 12.59 -8.64 4.45
CA VAL A 150 12.85 -7.77 3.30
C VAL A 150 12.70 -6.29 3.65
N ARG A 151 11.71 -5.92 4.48
CA ARG A 151 11.59 -4.56 5.02
C ARG A 151 12.79 -4.18 5.86
N TYR A 152 13.21 -5.06 6.76
CA TYR A 152 14.30 -4.82 7.70
C TYR A 152 15.70 -4.82 7.05
N LEU A 153 15.87 -5.44 5.87
CA LEU A 153 17.13 -5.39 5.11
C LEU A 153 17.58 -3.96 4.77
N LYS A 154 16.65 -3.00 4.69
CA LYS A 154 16.96 -1.57 4.52
C LYS A 154 17.75 -0.99 5.72
N VAL A 155 17.57 -1.56 6.90
CA VAL A 155 18.25 -1.16 8.15
C VAL A 155 19.51 -2.00 8.38
N ASN A 156 19.44 -3.30 8.13
CA ASN A 156 20.57 -4.22 8.25
C ASN A 156 20.61 -5.17 7.05
N ALA A 157 21.53 -4.92 6.11
CA ALA A 157 21.70 -5.69 4.89
C ALA A 157 22.05 -7.18 5.13
N HIS A 158 22.60 -7.50 6.30
CA HIS A 158 23.02 -8.86 6.66
C HIS A 158 21.94 -9.60 7.46
N ALA A 159 20.76 -9.02 7.69
CA ALA A 159 19.72 -9.63 8.53
C ALA A 159 19.21 -10.98 8.02
N ALA A 160 19.46 -11.32 6.74
CA ALA A 160 19.12 -12.62 6.16
C ALA A 160 19.95 -13.78 6.74
N SER A 161 21.16 -13.51 7.24
CA SER A 161 22.03 -14.49 7.90
C SER A 161 21.67 -14.74 9.37
N TYR A 162 20.79 -13.94 9.95
CA TYR A 162 20.43 -14.03 11.37
C TYR A 162 19.28 -15.02 11.56
N THR A 163 19.29 -15.73 12.69
CA THR A 163 18.14 -16.52 13.15
C THR A 163 17.15 -15.62 13.90
N TRP A 164 15.93 -15.55 13.39
CA TRP A 164 14.83 -14.77 14.00
C TRP A 164 14.11 -15.60 15.07
N LYS A 165 13.93 -15.03 16.26
CA LYS A 165 13.27 -15.69 17.39
C LYS A 165 12.26 -14.79 18.09
N TYR A 166 11.21 -15.40 18.64
CA TYR A 166 10.27 -14.77 19.54
C TYR A 166 10.10 -15.63 20.79
N ASN A 167 10.24 -15.06 21.99
CA ASN A 167 10.18 -15.78 23.27
C ASN A 167 11.06 -17.05 23.32
N GLY A 168 12.25 -17.00 22.69
CA GLY A 168 13.20 -18.11 22.62
C GLY A 168 12.92 -19.17 21.55
N VAL A 169 11.78 -19.10 20.86
CA VAL A 169 11.38 -20.02 19.77
C VAL A 169 11.80 -19.45 18.43
N VAL A 170 12.35 -20.28 17.54
CA VAL A 170 12.70 -19.90 16.16
C VAL A 170 11.42 -19.67 15.36
N LEU A 171 11.37 -18.54 14.64
CA LEU A 171 10.25 -18.18 13.80
C LEU A 171 10.33 -18.89 12.45
N ASP A 172 9.18 -19.33 11.97
CA ASP A 172 9.03 -19.88 10.62
C ASP A 172 8.92 -18.72 9.62
N MET A 173 9.83 -18.69 8.65
CA MET A 173 9.97 -17.58 7.71
C MET A 173 8.83 -17.52 6.68
N GLU A 174 8.12 -18.63 6.45
CA GLU A 174 6.99 -18.69 5.52
C GLU A 174 5.65 -18.32 6.18
N LYS A 175 5.62 -18.22 7.51
CA LYS A 175 4.42 -17.89 8.29
C LYS A 175 4.35 -16.41 8.64
N ASN A 176 3.14 -15.92 8.84
CA ASN A 176 2.92 -14.58 9.37
C ASN A 176 3.14 -14.53 10.91
N LEU A 177 2.98 -13.35 11.50
CA LEU A 177 3.16 -13.16 12.95
C LEU A 177 2.18 -13.99 13.79
N GLU A 178 0.89 -14.00 13.42
CA GLU A 178 -0.15 -14.73 14.15
C GLU A 178 0.10 -16.25 14.13
N GLU A 179 0.43 -16.79 12.96
CA GLU A 179 0.77 -18.20 12.73
C GLU A 179 2.05 -18.61 13.47
N ASN A 180 2.95 -17.67 13.73
CA ASN A 180 4.12 -17.85 14.58
C ASN A 180 3.81 -17.70 16.09
N ASN A 181 2.53 -17.69 16.47
CA ASN A 181 2.03 -17.50 17.84
C ASN A 181 2.29 -16.11 18.43
N ILE A 182 2.54 -15.09 17.60
CA ILE A 182 2.64 -13.69 18.01
C ILE A 182 1.26 -13.06 17.83
N LYS A 183 0.35 -13.40 18.76
CA LYS A 183 -1.05 -12.99 18.71
C LYS A 183 -1.18 -11.47 18.68
N GLU A 184 -2.19 -11.00 17.97
CA GLU A 184 -2.61 -9.61 18.07
C GLU A 184 -3.24 -9.36 19.45
N GLU A 185 -2.82 -8.27 20.06
CA GLU A 185 -3.43 -7.77 21.29
C GLU A 185 -4.29 -6.54 20.96
N ILE A 186 -5.04 -6.06 21.95
CA ILE A 186 -5.80 -4.80 21.80
C ILE A 186 -4.79 -3.64 21.63
N GLN A 187 -5.12 -2.64 20.80
CA GLN A 187 -4.20 -1.53 20.45
C GLN A 187 -3.51 -0.91 21.67
N ASP A 188 -4.25 -0.61 22.73
CA ASP A 188 -3.71 -0.03 23.97
C ASP A 188 -2.62 -0.90 24.61
N ILE A 189 -2.75 -2.23 24.49
CA ILE A 189 -1.77 -3.20 24.99
C ILE A 189 -0.56 -3.24 24.07
N GLU A 190 -0.74 -3.20 22.75
CA GLU A 190 0.37 -3.21 21.79
C GLU A 190 1.24 -1.96 21.90
N ASP A 191 0.63 -0.81 22.16
CA ASP A 191 1.36 0.45 22.37
C ASP A 191 2.26 0.38 23.64
N LEU A 192 1.80 -0.35 24.66
CA LEU A 192 2.55 -0.60 25.90
C LEU A 192 3.54 -1.77 25.79
N PHE A 193 3.19 -2.81 25.01
CA PHE A 193 3.84 -4.11 24.92
C PHE A 193 4.04 -4.52 23.47
N MET A 194 4.79 -3.71 22.73
CA MET A 194 5.17 -4.01 21.35
C MET A 194 5.89 -5.38 21.27
N PRO A 195 5.49 -6.28 20.37
CA PRO A 195 6.13 -7.59 20.22
C PRO A 195 7.62 -7.42 19.85
N GLN A 196 8.48 -8.17 20.55
CA GLN A 196 9.93 -8.10 20.40
C GLN A 196 10.48 -9.33 19.67
N LEU A 197 11.03 -9.11 18.48
CA LEU A 197 11.69 -10.12 17.67
C LEU A 197 13.20 -10.03 17.89
N TYR A 198 13.84 -11.14 18.21
CA TYR A 198 15.27 -11.20 18.50
C TYR A 198 16.03 -11.78 17.31
N LEU A 199 17.07 -11.07 16.88
CA LEU A 199 18.00 -11.53 15.85
C LEU A 199 19.25 -12.09 16.52
N TYR A 200 19.48 -13.39 16.32
CA TYR A 200 20.68 -14.07 16.74
C TYR A 200 21.60 -14.25 15.55
N TYR A 201 22.82 -13.72 15.65
CA TYR A 201 23.84 -13.92 14.64
C TYR A 201 24.18 -15.40 14.53
N ASN A 202 24.17 -15.92 13.30
CA ASN A 202 24.75 -17.22 13.00
C ASN A 202 26.21 -16.98 12.63
N ASP A 203 27.14 -17.85 13.04
CA ASP A 203 28.54 -17.75 12.62
C ASP A 203 28.66 -18.35 11.21
N ASP A 204 28.13 -17.63 10.23
CA ASP A 204 28.22 -17.95 8.81
C ASP A 204 29.30 -17.09 8.14
N LEU A 205 30.36 -17.74 7.66
CA LEU A 205 31.48 -17.17 6.89
C LEU A 205 31.01 -16.72 5.48
N THR A 206 29.97 -15.90 5.39
CA THR A 206 29.45 -15.40 4.10
C THR A 206 30.13 -14.11 3.63
N GLU A 207 31.17 -13.63 4.32
CA GLU A 207 31.97 -12.49 3.90
C GLU A 207 33.38 -12.93 3.47
N ALA A 208 33.58 -12.99 2.16
CA ALA A 208 34.87 -12.90 1.48
C ALA A 208 34.73 -11.95 0.28
#